data_AF-A0ABD1C5P9-F1
#
_entry.id   AF-A0ABD1C5P9-F1
#
_cell.length_a   1.000
_cell.length_b   1.000
_cell.length_c   1.000
_cell.angle_alpha   90.00
_cell.angle_beta   90.00
_cell.angle_gamma   90.00
#
_symmetry.space_group_name_H-M   'P 1'
#
loop_
_entity.id
_entity.type
_entity.pdbx_description
1 polymer ?
#
loop_
_entity_poly.entity_id
_entity_poly.type
_entity_poly.pdbx_seq_one_letter_code
_entity_poly.pdbx_strand_id
1 'polypeptide(L)'
;MESSSSSYGIEQLQKRCFHEWMSIQAKHIVDLKEALISQRNNDHHLQELVGKIVNDFQVYVEKRSELSHRCCAAYFAPSWHSPLENSLLWMGGCRPSSFIRLIYALCGSKAEAQLSKYLLNIDDENFDIDHDGSMSDLTATQLAKINELQMKVVKEEDKISKESANLQDDVSDIPIAAYATDVAVEADVEVGDVLDKHEERMAVVLVEADKLRFETLRKILEVVTPVQAAEFLLAGKKLRMSLQEWGRVREEVCARAPLPQEADPGTQTRTML
;
A
#
# COMPACT_ATOMS: atom_id res chain seq x y z
N MET A 1 27.54 -18.12 11.54
CA MET A 1 27.22 -18.61 10.18
C MET A 1 25.90 -19.38 10.08
N GLU A 2 25.20 -19.68 11.19
CA GLU A 2 23.87 -20.34 11.13
C GLU A 2 22.68 -19.37 10.97
N SER A 3 22.85 -18.08 11.28
CA SER A 3 21.78 -17.06 11.21
C SER A 3 21.32 -16.73 9.77
N SER A 4 22.22 -16.74 8.79
CA SER A 4 21.90 -16.41 7.40
C SER A 4 21.05 -17.48 6.70
N SER A 5 21.22 -18.75 7.07
CA SER A 5 20.44 -19.87 6.51
C SER A 5 18.99 -19.86 6.99
N SER A 6 18.75 -19.45 8.25
CA SER A 6 17.40 -19.33 8.81
C SER A 6 16.64 -18.12 8.26
N SER A 7 17.31 -16.96 8.13
CA SER A 7 16.71 -15.72 7.62
C SER A 7 16.24 -15.85 6.15
N TYR A 8 17.05 -16.50 5.30
CA TYR A 8 16.64 -16.81 3.92
C TYR A 8 15.36 -17.68 3.86
N GLY A 9 15.19 -18.59 4.81
CA GLY A 9 13.97 -19.39 4.91
C GLY A 9 12.73 -18.54 5.22
N ILE A 10 12.85 -17.53 6.08
CA ILE A 10 11.74 -16.67 6.50
C ILE A 10 11.36 -15.70 5.39
N GLU A 11 12.32 -15.06 4.72
CA GLU A 11 12.05 -14.19 3.57
C GLU A 11 11.28 -14.95 2.48
N GLN A 12 11.63 -16.21 2.20
CA GLN A 12 10.91 -17.03 1.23
C GLN A 12 9.48 -17.36 1.67
N LEU A 13 9.23 -17.55 2.96
CA LEU A 13 7.87 -17.71 3.50
C LEU A 13 7.05 -16.43 3.35
N GLN A 14 7.64 -15.27 3.65
CA GLN A 14 7.00 -13.96 3.48
C GLN A 14 6.65 -13.70 2.01
N LYS A 15 7.60 -13.99 1.12
CA LYS A 15 7.41 -13.92 -0.33
C LYS A 15 6.26 -14.81 -0.76
N ARG A 16 6.23 -16.09 -0.34
CA ARG A 16 5.13 -17.01 -0.67
C ARG A 16 3.79 -16.48 -0.16
N CYS A 17 3.74 -16.04 1.09
CA CYS A 17 2.55 -15.45 1.70
C CYS A 17 2.01 -14.26 0.89
N PHE A 18 2.90 -13.39 0.41
CA PHE A 18 2.53 -12.28 -0.46
C PHE A 18 1.94 -12.75 -1.81
N HIS A 19 2.54 -13.75 -2.47
CA HIS A 19 2.01 -14.24 -3.75
C HIS A 19 0.65 -14.93 -3.59
N GLU A 20 0.46 -15.69 -2.50
CA GLU A 20 -0.84 -16.27 -2.15
C GLU A 20 -1.89 -15.17 -1.94
N TRP A 21 -1.55 -14.12 -1.19
CA TRP A 21 -2.41 -12.96 -1.01
C TRP A 21 -2.80 -12.28 -2.33
N MET A 22 -1.83 -12.07 -3.23
CA MET A 22 -2.08 -11.45 -4.54
C MET A 22 -2.98 -12.31 -5.43
N SER A 23 -2.83 -13.64 -5.38
CA SER A 23 -3.74 -14.57 -6.07
C SER A 23 -5.18 -14.44 -5.56
N ILE A 24 -5.35 -14.35 -4.24
CA ILE A 24 -6.66 -14.09 -3.61
C ILE A 24 -7.23 -12.73 -4.06
N GLN A 25 -6.40 -11.69 -4.17
CA GLN A 25 -6.86 -10.38 -4.68
C GLN A 25 -7.36 -10.46 -6.12
N ALA A 26 -6.65 -11.18 -6.99
CA ALA A 26 -7.05 -11.38 -8.38
C ALA A 26 -8.38 -12.13 -8.49
N LYS A 27 -8.59 -13.17 -7.68
CA LYS A 27 -9.88 -13.88 -7.61
C LYS A 27 -11.01 -12.95 -7.16
N HIS A 28 -10.79 -12.17 -6.10
CA HIS A 28 -11.77 -11.21 -5.63
C HIS A 28 -12.18 -10.16 -6.69
N ILE A 29 -11.29 -9.78 -7.60
CA ILE A 29 -11.66 -8.88 -8.72
C ILE A 29 -12.71 -9.54 -9.62
N VAL A 30 -12.59 -10.84 -9.89
CA VAL A 30 -13.56 -11.58 -10.71
C VAL A 30 -14.88 -11.71 -9.96
N ASP A 31 -14.84 -12.20 -8.72
CA ASP A 31 -16.02 -12.37 -7.86
C ASP A 31 -16.80 -11.06 -7.71
N LEU A 32 -16.10 -9.94 -7.44
CA LEU A 32 -16.72 -8.61 -7.29
C LEU A 32 -17.35 -8.12 -8.60
N LYS A 33 -16.71 -8.33 -9.75
CA LYS A 33 -17.29 -7.94 -11.04
C LYS A 33 -18.58 -8.69 -11.32
N GLU A 34 -18.57 -10.01 -11.12
CA GLU A 34 -19.74 -10.86 -11.35
C GLU A 34 -20.90 -10.49 -10.42
N ALA A 35 -20.60 -10.28 -9.14
CA ALA A 35 -21.59 -9.87 -8.14
C ALA A 35 -22.19 -8.48 -8.44
N LEU A 36 -21.37 -7.51 -8.87
CA LEU A 36 -21.84 -6.17 -9.27
C LEU A 36 -22.68 -6.20 -10.56
N ILE A 37 -22.44 -7.13 -11.50
CA ILE A 37 -23.28 -7.26 -12.72
C ILE A 37 -24.62 -7.91 -12.39
N SER A 38 -24.62 -8.86 -11.46
CA SER A 38 -25.80 -9.65 -11.07
C SER A 38 -26.67 -8.95 -10.01
N GLN A 39 -26.41 -7.67 -9.73
CA GLN A 39 -26.92 -6.88 -8.60
C GLN A 39 -28.43 -6.68 -8.52
N ARG A 40 -29.19 -7.06 -9.55
CA ARG A 40 -30.60 -6.68 -9.69
C ARG A 40 -31.52 -7.03 -8.51
N ASN A 41 -31.12 -7.84 -7.52
CA ASN A 41 -31.93 -8.16 -6.33
C ASN A 41 -31.18 -8.73 -5.09
N ASN A 42 -29.84 -8.67 -4.97
CA ASN A 42 -29.14 -9.53 -3.98
C ASN A 42 -28.01 -8.87 -3.17
N ASP A 43 -28.34 -7.80 -2.43
CA ASP A 43 -27.42 -7.13 -1.48
C ASP A 43 -26.77 -8.07 -0.47
N HIS A 44 -27.48 -9.14 -0.09
CA HIS A 44 -26.96 -10.17 0.82
C HIS A 44 -25.70 -10.85 0.25
N HIS A 45 -25.68 -11.14 -1.06
CA HIS A 45 -24.53 -11.79 -1.70
C HIS A 45 -23.31 -10.87 -1.71
N LEU A 46 -23.50 -9.57 -1.95
CA LEU A 46 -22.42 -8.58 -1.88
C LEU A 46 -21.90 -8.45 -0.46
N GLN A 47 -22.79 -8.40 0.53
CA GLN A 47 -22.41 -8.31 1.94
C GLN A 47 -21.57 -9.53 2.37
N GLU A 48 -21.96 -10.73 1.96
CA GLU A 48 -21.19 -11.96 2.20
C GLU A 48 -19.81 -11.90 1.53
N LEU A 49 -19.74 -11.47 0.27
CA LEU A 49 -18.48 -11.33 -0.46
C LEU A 49 -17.56 -10.26 0.16
N VAL A 50 -18.11 -9.12 0.56
CA VAL A 50 -17.39 -8.06 1.29
C VAL A 50 -16.86 -8.60 2.61
N GLY A 51 -17.69 -9.33 3.37
CA GLY A 51 -17.28 -9.97 4.63
C GLY A 51 -16.13 -10.95 4.44
N LYS A 52 -16.20 -11.79 3.41
CA LYS A 52 -15.10 -12.70 3.02
C LYS A 52 -13.81 -11.94 2.70
N ILE A 53 -13.88 -10.86 1.91
CA ILE A 53 -12.71 -10.04 1.57
C ILE A 53 -12.06 -9.42 2.81
N VAL A 54 -12.87 -8.94 3.76
CA VAL A 54 -12.38 -8.40 5.04
C VAL A 54 -11.69 -9.49 5.84
N ASN A 55 -12.31 -10.67 5.96
CA ASN A 55 -11.71 -11.80 6.66
C ASN A 55 -10.37 -12.23 6.03
N ASP A 56 -10.30 -12.33 4.70
CA ASP A 56 -9.06 -12.66 4.00
C ASP A 56 -7.96 -11.62 4.25
N PHE A 57 -8.32 -10.33 4.35
CA PHE A 57 -7.35 -9.29 4.71
C PHE A 57 -6.86 -9.42 6.15
N GLN A 58 -7.77 -9.75 7.09
CA GLN A 58 -7.40 -10.00 8.48
C GLN A 58 -6.40 -11.16 8.58
N VAL A 59 -6.70 -12.30 7.93
CA VAL A 59 -5.81 -13.47 7.89
C VAL A 59 -4.45 -13.10 7.30
N TYR A 60 -4.41 -12.25 6.28
CA TYR A 60 -3.14 -11.79 5.72
C TYR A 60 -2.34 -10.94 6.71
N VAL A 61 -2.98 -9.98 7.39
CA VAL A 61 -2.34 -9.13 8.41
C VAL A 61 -1.81 -9.97 9.59
N GLU A 62 -2.58 -10.96 10.05
CA GLU A 62 -2.15 -11.87 11.12
C GLU A 62 -0.91 -12.67 10.71
N LYS A 63 -0.90 -13.27 9.52
CA LYS A 63 0.28 -13.97 8.98
C LYS A 63 1.50 -13.06 8.86
N ARG A 64 1.32 -11.80 8.44
CA ARG A 64 2.41 -10.82 8.38
C ARG A 64 2.97 -10.52 9.76
N SER A 65 2.10 -10.35 10.76
CA SER A 65 2.51 -10.13 12.15
C SER A 65 3.37 -11.29 12.65
N GLU A 66 2.92 -12.54 12.45
CA GLU A 66 3.66 -13.74 12.84
C GLU A 66 5.05 -13.82 12.18
N LEU A 67 5.14 -13.52 10.88
CA LEU A 67 6.38 -13.59 10.12
C LEU A 67 7.31 -12.38 10.35
N SER A 68 6.82 -11.28 10.93
CA SER A 68 7.60 -10.06 11.15
C SER A 68 8.58 -10.16 12.33
N HIS A 69 8.27 -10.99 13.34
CA HIS A 69 9.05 -11.09 14.59
C HIS A 69 10.48 -11.61 14.42
N ARG A 70 10.83 -12.13 13.24
CA ARG A 70 12.15 -12.74 12.97
C ARG A 70 12.87 -12.18 11.75
N CYS A 71 12.17 -11.40 10.92
CA CYS A 71 12.73 -10.80 9.71
C CYS A 71 11.78 -9.67 9.26
N CYS A 72 11.85 -8.52 9.89
CA CYS A 72 11.01 -7.38 9.55
C CYS A 72 11.55 -6.57 8.37
N ALA A 73 12.87 -6.51 8.18
CA ALA A 73 13.50 -5.67 7.17
C ALA A 73 12.99 -5.97 5.74
N ALA A 74 12.73 -7.24 5.42
CA ALA A 74 12.19 -7.68 4.15
C ALA A 74 10.80 -7.10 3.83
N TYR A 75 10.02 -6.67 4.83
CA TYR A 75 8.75 -5.98 4.57
C TYR A 75 8.93 -4.49 4.20
N PHE A 76 10.03 -3.86 4.59
CA PHE A 76 10.32 -2.46 4.27
C PHE A 76 11.00 -2.27 2.91
N ALA A 77 11.74 -3.29 2.45
CA ALA A 77 12.35 -3.34 1.12
C ALA A 77 12.18 -4.73 0.48
N PRO A 78 10.93 -5.15 0.18
CA PRO A 78 10.66 -6.49 -0.30
C PRO A 78 11.29 -6.77 -1.67
N SER A 79 11.94 -7.93 -1.78
CA SER A 79 12.52 -8.45 -3.02
C SER A 79 11.47 -8.93 -4.03
N TRP A 80 10.21 -9.01 -3.62
CA TRP A 80 9.07 -9.40 -4.45
C TRP A 80 8.26 -8.22 -5.00
N HIS A 81 8.71 -7.00 -4.76
CA HIS A 81 8.16 -5.79 -5.35
C HIS A 81 9.14 -5.21 -6.37
N SER A 82 8.60 -4.55 -7.39
CA SER A 82 9.40 -3.70 -8.28
C SER A 82 9.93 -2.45 -7.54
N PRO A 83 10.99 -1.80 -8.04
CA PRO A 83 11.47 -0.53 -7.46
C PRO A 83 10.39 0.57 -7.38
N LEU A 84 9.45 0.61 -8.33
CA LEU A 84 8.32 1.53 -8.30
C LEU A 84 7.34 1.20 -7.16
N GLU A 85 7.05 -0.08 -6.93
CA GLU A 85 6.20 -0.48 -5.80
C GLU A 85 6.88 -0.15 -4.47
N ASN A 86 8.20 -0.39 -4.36
CA ASN A 86 8.97 -0.08 -3.15
C ASN A 86 9.00 1.42 -2.84
N SER A 87 9.08 2.30 -3.84
CA SER A 87 9.07 3.75 -3.62
C SER A 87 7.73 4.31 -3.12
N LEU A 88 6.66 3.53 -3.22
CA LEU A 88 5.31 3.88 -2.76
C LEU A 88 4.94 3.23 -1.42
N LEU A 89 5.84 2.43 -0.83
CA LEU A 89 5.59 1.82 0.47
C LEU A 89 5.64 2.86 1.58
N TRP A 90 4.73 2.68 2.53
CA TRP A 90 4.73 3.32 3.83
C TRP A 90 4.61 2.20 4.85
N MET A 91 5.61 2.01 5.72
CA MET A 91 5.62 0.96 6.75
C MET A 91 5.23 -0.43 6.24
N GLY A 92 5.88 -0.88 5.16
CA GLY A 92 5.67 -2.18 4.53
C GLY A 92 4.32 -2.39 3.82
N GLY A 93 3.56 -1.33 3.53
CA GLY A 93 2.33 -1.42 2.75
C GLY A 93 1.90 -0.08 2.20
N CYS A 94 0.64 0.05 1.77
CA CYS A 94 0.11 1.36 1.39
C CYS A 94 -0.17 2.23 2.63
N ARG A 95 -0.17 3.55 2.46
CA ARG A 95 -0.58 4.48 3.50
C ARG A 95 -2.12 4.45 3.66
N PRO A 96 -2.70 4.19 4.84
CA PRO A 96 -4.15 4.02 5.03
C PRO A 96 -5.05 5.13 4.44
N SER A 97 -4.61 6.40 4.49
CA SER A 97 -5.27 7.57 3.92
C SER A 97 -5.41 7.50 2.39
N SER A 98 -4.65 6.63 1.71
CA SER A 98 -4.86 6.33 0.30
C SER A 98 -6.20 5.65 0.02
N PHE A 99 -6.73 4.86 0.95
CA PHE A 99 -8.07 4.26 0.84
C PHE A 99 -9.14 5.35 0.75
N ILE A 100 -9.02 6.37 1.59
CA ILE A 100 -9.96 7.49 1.64
C ILE A 100 -9.81 8.38 0.39
N ARG A 101 -8.57 8.63 -0.05
CA ARG A 101 -8.33 9.36 -1.31
C ARG A 101 -8.91 8.63 -2.52
N LEU A 102 -8.86 7.30 -2.54
CA LEU A 102 -9.49 6.51 -3.58
C LEU A 102 -11.02 6.72 -3.61
N ILE A 103 -11.67 6.75 -2.44
CA ILE A 103 -13.11 7.07 -2.36
C ILE A 103 -13.39 8.42 -3.01
N TYR A 104 -12.67 9.48 -2.62
CA TYR A 104 -12.90 10.81 -3.19
C TYR A 104 -12.65 10.86 -4.70
N ALA A 105 -11.64 10.14 -5.20
CA ALA A 105 -11.38 10.03 -6.63
C ALA A 105 -12.53 9.33 -7.37
N LEU A 106 -13.10 8.26 -6.79
CA LEU A 106 -14.26 7.56 -7.36
C LEU A 106 -15.51 8.43 -7.40
N CYS A 107 -15.77 9.19 -6.32
CA CYS A 107 -16.88 10.14 -6.27
C CYS A 107 -16.70 11.27 -7.29
N GLY A 108 -15.51 11.87 -7.35
CA GLY A 108 -15.20 12.98 -8.23
C GLY A 108 -15.27 12.61 -9.71
N SER A 109 -14.66 11.49 -10.11
CA SER A 109 -14.63 11.06 -11.52
C SER A 109 -16.04 10.75 -12.06
N LYS A 110 -16.91 10.13 -11.24
CA LYS A 110 -18.29 9.85 -11.65
C LYS A 110 -19.16 11.12 -11.70
N ALA A 111 -18.99 12.04 -10.75
CA ALA A 111 -19.68 13.34 -10.75
C ALA A 111 -19.29 14.18 -11.98
N GLU A 112 -18.01 14.21 -12.34
CA GLU A 112 -17.52 14.88 -13.55
C GLU A 112 -18.10 14.27 -14.82
N ALA A 113 -18.19 12.93 -14.88
CA ALA A 113 -18.81 12.24 -16.02
C ALA A 113 -20.31 12.55 -16.15
N GLN A 114 -21.04 12.63 -15.03
CA GLN A 114 -22.45 13.04 -15.03
C GLN A 114 -22.62 14.49 -15.48
N LEU A 115 -21.82 15.41 -14.93
CA LEU A 115 -21.84 16.83 -15.32
C LEU A 115 -21.52 17.01 -16.80
N SER A 116 -20.51 16.30 -17.31
CA SER A 116 -20.14 16.35 -18.73
C SER A 116 -21.29 15.91 -19.63
N LYS A 117 -22.05 14.88 -19.25
CA LYS A 117 -23.24 14.42 -19.99
C LYS A 117 -24.37 15.45 -19.98
N TYR A 118 -24.65 16.06 -18.83
CA TYR A 118 -25.64 17.14 -18.71
C TYR A 118 -25.27 18.38 -19.53
N LEU A 119 -23.99 18.78 -19.51
CA LEU A 119 -23.52 19.95 -20.25
C LEU A 119 -23.49 19.72 -21.76
N LEU A 120 -23.35 18.47 -22.22
CA LEU A 120 -23.26 18.11 -23.63
C LEU A 120 -24.61 17.69 -24.26
N ASN A 121 -25.72 17.72 -23.53
CA ASN A 121 -27.06 17.29 -23.99
C ASN A 121 -27.00 15.96 -24.78
N ILE A 122 -26.29 14.96 -24.25
CA ILE A 122 -26.32 13.62 -24.84
C ILE A 122 -27.64 12.97 -24.40
N ASP A 123 -28.69 13.23 -25.16
CA ASP A 123 -30.02 12.64 -24.99
C ASP A 123 -29.97 11.16 -25.43
N ASP A 124 -29.47 10.28 -24.56
CA ASP A 124 -29.66 8.85 -24.75
C ASP A 124 -30.96 8.45 -24.03
N GLU A 125 -32.06 8.35 -24.78
CA GLU A 125 -33.42 8.02 -24.29
C GLU A 125 -33.55 6.63 -23.63
N ASN A 126 -32.45 5.94 -23.35
CA ASN A 126 -32.42 4.62 -22.69
C ASN A 126 -31.87 4.66 -21.24
N PHE A 127 -31.76 5.82 -20.60
CA PHE A 127 -31.08 5.90 -19.31
C PHE A 127 -32.02 5.75 -18.11
N ASP A 128 -32.04 4.54 -17.55
CA ASP A 128 -32.53 4.26 -16.19
C ASP A 128 -31.72 5.10 -15.18
N ILE A 129 -32.24 6.27 -14.77
CA ILE A 129 -31.73 7.13 -13.69
C ILE A 129 -32.05 6.49 -12.32
N ASP A 130 -31.86 5.18 -12.19
CA ASP A 130 -32.21 4.42 -10.97
C ASP A 130 -31.13 3.36 -10.65
N HIS A 131 -29.85 3.72 -10.82
CA HIS A 131 -28.78 3.03 -10.11
C HIS A 131 -28.55 3.70 -8.76
N ASP A 132 -29.58 3.62 -7.89
CA ASP A 132 -29.49 3.99 -6.48
C ASP A 132 -28.42 3.12 -5.80
N GLY A 133 -27.30 3.73 -5.40
CA GLY A 133 -26.29 3.06 -4.56
C GLY A 133 -24.89 2.93 -5.16
N SER A 134 -24.58 3.64 -6.25
CA SER A 134 -23.21 3.73 -6.77
C SER A 134 -22.32 4.58 -5.82
N MET A 135 -20.99 4.46 -5.92
CA MET A 135 -20.02 5.34 -5.23
C MET A 135 -20.20 6.83 -5.57
N SER A 136 -20.94 7.15 -6.64
CA SER A 136 -21.37 8.52 -6.97
C SER A 136 -22.40 9.08 -5.97
N ASP A 137 -23.11 8.20 -5.27
CA ASP A 137 -24.28 8.55 -4.47
C ASP A 137 -23.92 8.52 -2.98
N LEU A 138 -22.64 8.77 -2.64
CA LEU A 138 -22.25 8.96 -1.24
C LEU A 138 -23.05 10.13 -0.67
N THR A 139 -23.87 9.82 0.33
CA THR A 139 -24.65 10.82 1.04
C THR A 139 -23.73 11.81 1.75
N ALA A 140 -24.20 13.04 1.99
CA ALA A 140 -23.47 14.04 2.76
C ALA A 140 -23.06 13.50 4.15
N THR A 141 -23.91 12.67 4.76
CA THR A 141 -23.62 11.99 6.04
C THR A 141 -22.49 10.98 5.92
N GLN A 142 -22.46 10.16 4.86
CA GLN A 142 -21.36 9.23 4.61
C GLN A 142 -20.05 9.97 4.38
N LEU A 143 -20.07 11.04 3.58
CA LEU A 143 -18.90 11.86 3.31
C LEU A 143 -18.36 12.54 4.57
N ALA A 144 -19.25 13.07 5.42
CA ALA A 144 -18.87 13.65 6.71
C ALA A 144 -18.20 12.62 7.63
N LYS A 145 -18.74 11.40 7.72
CA LYS A 145 -18.15 10.29 8.49
C LYS A 145 -16.78 9.87 7.94
N ILE A 146 -16.63 9.80 6.62
CA ILE A 146 -15.37 9.45 5.96
C ILE A 146 -14.31 10.55 6.19
N ASN A 147 -14.70 11.83 6.13
CA ASN A 147 -13.81 12.93 6.44
C ASN A 147 -13.36 12.93 7.92
N GLU A 148 -14.29 12.67 8.85
CA GLU A 148 -13.93 12.50 10.26
C GLU A 148 -12.97 11.32 10.47
N LEU A 149 -13.22 10.20 9.79
CA LEU A 149 -12.31 9.05 9.79
C LEU A 149 -10.93 9.42 9.24
N GLN A 150 -10.86 10.20 8.17
CA GLN A 150 -9.59 10.67 7.60
C GLN A 150 -8.76 11.44 8.61
N MET A 151 -9.37 12.38 9.34
CA MET A 151 -8.66 13.16 10.36
C MET A 151 -8.06 12.26 11.44
N LYS A 152 -8.81 11.23 11.88
CA LYS A 152 -8.31 10.25 12.86
C LYS A 152 -7.18 9.40 12.29
N VAL A 153 -7.34 8.90 11.07
CA VAL A 153 -6.34 8.06 10.38
C VAL A 153 -5.03 8.82 10.17
N VAL A 154 -5.10 10.05 9.66
CA VAL A 154 -3.91 10.89 9.43
C VAL A 154 -3.15 11.14 10.74
N LYS A 155 -3.85 11.39 11.85
CA LYS A 155 -3.21 11.56 13.15
C LYS A 155 -2.44 10.31 13.59
N GLU A 156 -3.01 9.12 13.40
CA GLU A 156 -2.31 7.86 13.73
C GLU A 156 -1.18 7.55 12.74
N GLU A 157 -1.34 7.88 11.45
CA GLU A 157 -0.25 7.79 10.47
C GLU A 157 0.94 8.67 10.85
N ASP A 158 0.69 9.89 11.32
CA ASP A 158 1.73 10.82 11.74
C ASP A 158 2.45 10.31 13.00
N LYS A 159 1.70 9.71 13.93
CA LYS A 159 2.26 9.05 15.11
C LYS A 159 3.21 7.91 14.72
N ILE A 160 2.75 6.97 13.90
CA ILE A 160 3.54 5.83 13.42
C ILE A 160 4.77 6.30 12.60
N SER A 161 4.58 7.32 11.75
CA SER A 161 5.68 7.87 10.94
C SER A 161 6.76 8.50 11.82
N LYS A 162 6.36 9.23 12.87
CA LYS A 162 7.30 9.82 13.82
C LYS A 162 8.06 8.76 14.61
N GLU A 163 7.36 7.70 15.04
CA GLU A 163 7.99 6.59 15.74
C GLU A 163 9.02 5.87 14.87
N SER A 164 8.67 5.56 13.62
CA SER A 164 9.62 4.97 12.67
C SER A 164 10.83 5.85 12.42
N ALA A 165 10.65 7.17 12.27
CA ALA A 165 11.75 8.10 12.10
C ALA A 165 12.69 8.11 13.32
N ASN A 166 12.15 8.18 14.53
CA ASN A 166 12.96 8.12 15.75
C ASN A 166 13.78 6.81 15.83
N LEU A 167 13.18 5.67 15.45
CA LEU A 167 13.88 4.38 15.45
C LEU A 167 15.01 4.33 14.40
N GLN A 168 14.85 5.01 13.27
CA GLN A 168 15.89 5.14 12.24
C GLN A 168 17.03 6.04 12.71
N ASP A 169 16.71 7.14 13.40
CA ASP A 169 17.72 8.03 13.99
C ASP A 169 18.52 7.28 15.08
N ASP A 170 17.85 6.61 16.01
CA ASP A 170 18.45 5.83 17.11
C ASP A 170 19.50 4.81 16.64
N VAL A 171 19.23 4.09 15.54
CA VAL A 171 20.15 3.06 15.02
C VAL A 171 21.30 3.67 14.22
N SER A 172 21.09 4.84 13.59
CA SER A 172 22.10 5.52 12.79
C SER A 172 23.26 6.07 13.63
N ASP A 173 22.99 6.44 14.88
CA ASP A 173 23.99 6.95 15.81
C ASP A 173 25.04 5.89 16.20
N ILE A 174 24.71 4.60 16.10
CA ILE A 174 25.55 3.51 16.61
C ILE A 174 26.75 3.21 15.70
N PRO A 175 26.59 3.01 14.38
CA PRO A 175 27.71 2.94 13.45
C PRO A 175 28.54 4.23 13.44
N ILE A 176 27.89 5.39 13.53
CA ILE A 176 28.60 6.69 13.53
C ILE A 176 29.49 6.81 14.77
N ALA A 177 28.98 6.48 15.96
CA ALA A 177 29.76 6.52 17.19
C ALA A 177 30.91 5.50 17.20
N ALA A 178 30.68 4.29 16.66
CA ALA A 178 31.69 3.24 16.59
C ALA A 178 32.84 3.58 15.63
N TYR A 179 32.54 4.20 14.48
CA TYR A 179 33.57 4.65 13.53
C TYR A 179 34.26 5.96 13.96
N ALA A 180 33.57 6.85 14.67
CA ALA A 180 34.12 8.17 15.05
C ALA A 180 35.08 8.12 16.24
N THR A 181 35.02 7.08 17.07
CA THR A 181 35.78 7.07 18.33
C THR A 181 37.12 6.34 18.24
N ASP A 182 37.40 5.52 17.22
CA ASP A 182 38.64 4.71 17.06
C ASP A 182 39.02 3.89 18.32
N VAL A 183 38.11 3.82 19.29
CA VAL A 183 38.19 2.97 20.45
C VAL A 183 37.57 1.68 19.98
N ALA A 184 38.39 0.64 19.86
CA ALA A 184 37.90 -0.72 20.00
C ALA A 184 37.19 -0.77 21.36
N VAL A 185 35.89 -0.46 21.35
CA VAL A 185 35.11 -0.45 22.57
C VAL A 185 35.10 -1.90 23.00
N GLU A 186 35.83 -2.20 24.08
CA GLU A 186 35.65 -3.39 24.90
C GLU A 186 34.27 -3.35 25.56
N ALA A 187 33.21 -3.27 24.75
CA ALA A 187 31.84 -3.48 25.13
C ALA A 187 31.31 -4.57 24.21
N ASP A 188 31.19 -5.73 24.82
CA ASP A 188 30.57 -6.98 24.38
C ASP A 188 29.07 -6.81 24.04
N VAL A 189 28.68 -5.70 23.41
CA VAL A 189 27.39 -5.56 22.72
C VAL A 189 27.71 -5.68 21.25
N GLU A 190 27.57 -6.89 20.73
CA GLU A 190 27.80 -7.18 19.33
C GLU A 190 26.89 -6.26 18.49
N VAL A 191 27.40 -5.62 17.44
CA VAL A 191 26.59 -4.79 16.52
C VAL A 191 25.34 -5.56 16.04
N GLY A 192 25.43 -6.89 15.98
CA GLY A 192 24.29 -7.79 15.76
C GLY A 192 23.13 -7.59 16.75
N ASP A 193 23.38 -7.58 18.06
CA ASP A 193 22.33 -7.44 19.09
C ASP A 193 21.58 -6.10 18.97
N VAL A 194 22.29 -5.04 18.59
CA VAL A 194 21.69 -3.73 18.32
C VAL A 194 20.77 -3.78 17.11
N LEU A 195 21.23 -4.40 16.02
CA LEU A 195 20.46 -4.53 14.79
C LEU A 195 19.22 -5.42 15.00
N ASP A 196 19.36 -6.51 15.73
CA ASP A 196 18.26 -7.40 16.10
C ASP A 196 17.21 -6.64 16.91
N LYS A 197 17.62 -5.86 17.92
CA LYS A 197 16.70 -5.01 18.70
C LYS A 197 16.07 -3.89 17.87
N HIS A 198 16.78 -3.32 16.90
CA HIS A 198 16.18 -2.37 15.96
C HIS A 198 15.12 -3.04 15.10
N GLU A 199 15.40 -4.24 14.58
CA GLU A 199 14.48 -5.02 13.77
C GLU A 199 13.22 -5.40 14.55
N GLU A 200 13.34 -5.80 15.82
CA GLU A 200 12.21 -6.06 16.71
C GLU A 200 11.31 -4.83 16.90
N ARG A 201 11.90 -3.65 17.12
CA ARG A 201 11.13 -2.39 17.26
C ARG A 201 10.46 -1.99 15.95
N MET A 202 11.14 -2.16 14.82
CA MET A 202 10.56 -1.93 13.50
C MET A 202 9.44 -2.93 13.17
N ALA A 203 9.49 -4.16 13.70
CA ALA A 203 8.39 -5.12 13.61
C ALA A 203 7.13 -4.64 14.33
N VAL A 204 7.27 -4.00 15.49
CA VAL A 204 6.12 -3.37 16.18
C VAL A 204 5.49 -2.29 15.32
N VAL A 205 6.29 -1.40 14.73
CA VAL A 205 5.81 -0.34 13.81
C VAL A 205 5.07 -0.93 12.61
N LEU A 206 5.60 -2.00 12.01
CA LEU A 206 4.97 -2.70 10.90
C LEU A 206 3.57 -3.23 11.29
N VAL A 207 3.48 -3.89 12.45
CA VAL A 207 2.22 -4.48 12.97
C VAL A 207 1.20 -3.38 13.29
N GLU A 208 1.62 -2.28 13.91
CA GLU A 208 0.75 -1.13 14.15
C GLU A 208 0.23 -0.50 12.84
N ALA A 209 1.09 -0.40 11.82
CA ALA A 209 0.70 0.09 10.51
C ALA A 209 -0.29 -0.85 9.81
N ASP A 210 -0.08 -2.17 9.86
CA ASP A 210 -1.01 -3.16 9.30
C ASP A 210 -2.36 -3.15 10.03
N LYS A 211 -2.35 -3.02 11.35
CA LYS A 211 -3.57 -2.83 12.15
C LYS A 211 -4.32 -1.57 11.73
N LEU A 212 -3.61 -0.45 11.55
CA LEU A 212 -4.23 0.79 11.09
C LEU A 212 -4.83 0.66 9.67
N ARG A 213 -4.16 -0.04 8.74
CA ARG A 213 -4.72 -0.34 7.41
C ARG A 213 -6.01 -1.15 7.51
N PHE A 214 -5.98 -2.24 8.26
CA PHE A 214 -7.15 -3.10 8.42
C PHE A 214 -8.33 -2.35 9.04
N GLU A 215 -8.09 -1.64 10.14
CA GLU A 215 -9.11 -0.86 10.84
C GLU A 215 -9.68 0.27 9.99
N THR A 216 -8.85 0.92 9.17
CA THR A 216 -9.30 1.96 8.24
C THR A 216 -10.22 1.36 7.18
N LEU A 217 -9.84 0.23 6.58
CA LEU A 217 -10.68 -0.46 5.61
C LEU A 217 -12.02 -0.85 6.24
N ARG A 218 -11.99 -1.51 7.40
CA ARG A 218 -13.19 -1.96 8.11
C ARG A 218 -14.15 -0.81 8.39
N LYS A 219 -13.64 0.31 8.94
CA LYS A 219 -14.46 1.50 9.25
C LYS A 219 -15.02 2.18 8.02
N ILE A 220 -14.31 2.18 6.88
CA ILE A 220 -14.86 2.65 5.60
C ILE A 220 -16.07 1.79 5.22
N LEU A 221 -15.94 0.47 5.29
CA LEU A 221 -16.99 -0.48 4.90
C LEU A 221 -18.21 -0.44 5.82
N GLU A 222 -18.06 0.00 7.07
CA GLU A 222 -19.16 0.26 8.00
C GLU A 222 -19.97 1.54 7.67
N VAL A 223 -19.39 2.46 6.89
CA VAL A 223 -20.04 3.72 6.50
C VAL A 223 -20.82 3.59 5.19
N VAL A 224 -20.28 2.82 4.24
CA VAL A 224 -20.82 2.72 2.88
C VAL A 224 -21.83 1.57 2.73
N THR A 225 -22.69 1.61 1.71
CA THR A 225 -23.61 0.51 1.40
C THR A 225 -22.85 -0.71 0.85
N PRO A 226 -23.45 -1.92 0.82
CA PRO A 226 -22.80 -3.11 0.24
C PRO A 226 -22.36 -2.92 -1.22
N VAL A 227 -23.14 -2.19 -2.01
CA VAL A 227 -22.79 -1.85 -3.40
C VAL A 227 -21.57 -0.94 -3.46
N GLN A 228 -21.59 0.16 -2.70
CA GLN A 228 -20.48 1.10 -2.60
C GLN A 228 -19.20 0.41 -2.10
N ALA A 229 -19.32 -0.45 -1.08
CA ALA A 229 -18.23 -1.28 -0.57
C ALA A 229 -17.62 -2.15 -1.67
N ALA A 230 -18.45 -2.86 -2.44
CA ALA A 230 -17.99 -3.72 -3.52
C ALA A 230 -17.30 -2.93 -4.64
N GLU A 231 -17.84 -1.78 -5.05
CA GLU A 231 -17.21 -0.89 -6.04
C GLU A 231 -15.86 -0.35 -5.56
N PHE A 232 -15.81 0.13 -4.32
CA PHE A 232 -14.59 0.64 -3.69
C PHE A 232 -13.50 -0.45 -3.60
N LEU A 233 -13.85 -1.64 -3.12
CA LEU A 233 -12.92 -2.78 -3.03
C LEU A 233 -12.43 -3.21 -4.42
N LEU A 234 -13.32 -3.24 -5.42
CA LEU A 234 -12.96 -3.58 -6.79
C LEU A 234 -11.98 -2.56 -7.37
N ALA A 235 -12.23 -1.27 -7.18
CA ALA A 235 -11.34 -0.20 -7.62
C ALA A 235 -9.97 -0.29 -6.93
N GLY A 236 -9.94 -0.51 -5.62
CA GLY A 236 -8.70 -0.64 -4.85
C GLY A 236 -7.85 -1.83 -5.30
N LYS A 237 -8.49 -2.99 -5.52
CA LYS A 237 -7.80 -4.18 -6.03
C LYS A 237 -7.29 -3.98 -7.46
N LYS A 238 -8.09 -3.38 -8.35
CA LYS A 238 -7.64 -3.02 -9.71
C LYS A 238 -6.42 -2.10 -9.65
N LEU A 239 -6.45 -1.05 -8.82
CA LEU A 239 -5.32 -0.14 -8.65
C LEU A 239 -4.05 -0.87 -8.19
N ARG A 240 -4.16 -1.78 -7.20
CA ARG A 240 -3.02 -2.58 -6.72
C ARG A 240 -2.42 -3.48 -7.81
N MET A 241 -3.27 -4.12 -8.62
CA MET A 241 -2.82 -4.97 -9.74
C MET A 241 -2.19 -4.14 -10.86
N SER A 242 -2.79 -3.00 -11.20
CA SER A 242 -2.23 -2.07 -12.19
C SER A 242 -0.88 -1.54 -11.75
N LEU A 243 -0.72 -1.20 -10.47
CA LEU A 243 0.56 -0.73 -9.94
C LEU A 243 1.68 -1.77 -10.09
N GLN A 244 1.36 -3.06 -9.88
CA GLN A 244 2.32 -4.15 -10.07
C GLN A 244 2.76 -4.26 -11.53
N GLU A 245 1.81 -4.18 -12.46
CA GLU A 245 2.12 -4.26 -13.90
C GLU A 245 2.91 -3.03 -14.37
N TRP A 246 2.53 -1.82 -13.93
CA TRP A 246 3.28 -0.62 -14.23
C TRP A 246 4.71 -0.69 -13.68
N GLY A 247 4.88 -1.24 -12.48
CA GLY A 247 6.18 -1.46 -11.87
C GLY A 247 7.07 -2.37 -12.70
N ARG A 248 6.54 -3.52 -13.14
CA ARG A 248 7.22 -4.48 -14.02
C ARG A 248 7.64 -3.84 -15.35
N VAL A 249 6.73 -3.13 -16.01
CA VAL A 249 7.03 -2.43 -17.26
C VAL A 249 8.10 -1.36 -17.08
N ARG A 250 8.05 -0.59 -15.97
CA ARG A 250 9.04 0.45 -15.69
C ARG A 250 10.43 -0.10 -15.42
N GLU A 251 10.53 -1.24 -14.75
CA GLU A 251 11.80 -1.92 -14.50
C GLU A 251 12.47 -2.35 -15.81
N GLU A 252 11.70 -2.92 -16.75
CA GLU A 252 12.20 -3.28 -18.09
C GLU A 252 12.71 -2.06 -18.87
N VAL A 253 12.03 -0.91 -18.76
CA VAL A 253 12.44 0.34 -19.41
C VAL A 253 13.73 0.87 -18.79
N CYS A 254 13.84 0.91 -17.47
CA CYS A 254 15.04 1.39 -16.77
C CYS A 254 16.26 0.50 -17.05
N ALA A 255 16.07 -0.82 -17.10
CA ALA A 255 17.14 -1.77 -17.41
C ALA A 255 17.73 -1.59 -18.84
N ARG A 256 16.96 -0.98 -19.75
CA ARG A 256 17.37 -0.71 -21.14
C ARG A 256 17.87 0.72 -21.35
N ALA A 257 17.87 1.56 -20.32
CA ALA A 257 18.30 2.94 -20.45
C ALA A 257 19.82 3.01 -20.71
N PRO A 258 20.28 3.74 -21.76
CA PRO A 258 21.70 3.92 -21.99
C PRO A 258 22.33 4.70 -20.84
N LEU A 259 23.55 4.31 -20.44
CA LEU A 259 24.32 5.06 -19.47
C LEU A 259 24.60 6.48 -20.01
N PRO A 260 24.63 7.50 -19.15
CA PRO A 260 25.08 8.83 -19.56
C PRO A 260 26.48 8.71 -20.18
N GLN A 261 26.65 9.19 -21.41
CA GLN A 261 27.99 9.36 -21.97
C GLN A 261 28.71 10.41 -21.12
N GLU A 262 29.89 10.06 -20.60
CA GLU A 262 30.75 11.00 -19.90
C GLU A 262 31.00 12.21 -20.81
N ALA A 263 30.66 13.40 -20.34
CA ALA A 263 31.04 14.62 -21.03
C ALA A 263 32.58 14.70 -21.02
N ASP A 264 33.18 14.54 -22.19
CA ASP A 264 34.62 14.67 -22.39
C ASP A 264 35.09 16.03 -21.84
N PRO A 265 35.97 16.08 -20.80
CA PRO A 265 36.45 17.34 -20.24
C PRO A 265 37.35 18.14 -21.21
N GLY A 266 37.60 17.63 -22.42
CA GLY A 266 38.67 18.09 -23.32
C GLY A 266 38.35 19.20 -24.31
N THR A 267 37.16 19.81 -24.36
CA THR A 267 36.88 20.90 -25.33
C THR A 267 36.79 22.27 -24.66
N GLN A 268 37.87 22.69 -23.98
CA GLN A 268 38.15 24.10 -23.74
C GLN A 268 39.05 24.65 -24.85
N THR A 269 38.47 25.56 -25.64
CA THR A 269 39.11 26.72 -26.27
C THR A 269 40.24 26.48 -27.27
N ARG A 270 39.92 26.61 -28.57
CA ARG A 270 40.86 27.23 -29.51
C ARG A 270 40.13 27.96 -30.64
N THR A 271 39.66 29.17 -30.34
CA THR A 271 39.51 30.22 -31.35
C THR A 271 40.52 31.30 -31.01
N MET A 272 41.69 31.20 -31.65
CA MET A 272 42.59 32.34 -31.83
C MET A 272 43.03 32.33 -33.29
N LEU A 273 42.89 33.52 -33.89
CA LEU A 273 43.23 33.97 -35.24
C LEU A 273 42.17 33.68 -36.31
#